data_AF-A0A952WL98-F1
#
_entry.id   AF-A0A952WL98-F1
#
_cell.length_a   1.000
_cell.length_b   1.000
_cell.length_c   1.000
_cell.angle_alpha   90.00
_cell.angle_beta   90.00
_cell.angle_gamma   90.00
#
_symmetry.space_group_name_H-M   'P 1'
#
loop_
_entity.id
_entity.type
_entity.pdbx_description
1 polymer ?
#
loop_
_entity_poly.entity_id
_entity_poly.type
_entity_poly.pdbx_seq_one_letter_code
_entity_poly.pdbx_strand_id
1 'polypeptide(L)'
;MNTNHHCRSAIPVPAVLAVLAGALVGACATESSGSADSADPAEMVSQSSGSISAETVYKPAPWKKTYSEGRRVIRREARQVGDSPNKWIIDEFDSPDGTLRGGLVRQTTLERGADGSVFLVELGLVLENRSLAFDPPLVLMPATLTGEKACISTSDVTMKDGDSAAATKTRGTATQTTKLVRQSGDSTVIRSQMEAKFDFSTVDRTAVLTVVPGRGIVREVQDRSVRFGLFNLSRTTSTVTLVEQVDQ
;
A
#
# COMPACT_ATOMS: atom_id res chain seq x y z
N MET A 1 2.15 65.20 -4.76
CA MET A 1 3.50 64.62 -4.81
C MET A 1 3.47 63.31 -4.03
N ASN A 2 3.58 62.20 -4.75
CA ASN A 2 3.64 60.84 -4.22
C ASN A 2 5.00 60.59 -3.56
N THR A 3 5.01 60.01 -2.36
CA THR A 3 6.12 59.17 -1.92
C THR A 3 5.58 57.95 -1.16
N ASN A 4 5.96 56.79 -1.67
CA ASN A 4 5.47 55.46 -1.34
C ASN A 4 5.96 54.96 0.01
N HIS A 5 5.08 54.25 0.71
CA HIS A 5 5.42 53.32 1.79
C HIS A 5 6.16 52.10 1.23
N HIS A 6 7.38 51.85 1.69
CA HIS A 6 8.06 50.57 1.56
C HIS A 6 8.24 49.92 2.93
N CYS A 7 7.25 49.11 3.31
CA CYS A 7 7.39 48.12 4.35
C CYS A 7 7.92 46.83 3.69
N ARG A 8 9.24 46.62 3.74
CA ARG A 8 9.85 45.35 3.34
C ARG A 8 9.70 44.37 4.51
N SER A 9 8.61 43.60 4.49
CA SER A 9 8.49 42.42 5.34
C SER A 9 9.35 41.32 4.75
N ALA A 10 10.39 40.92 5.48
CA ALA A 10 11.15 39.71 5.18
C ALA A 10 10.18 38.53 5.20
N ILE A 11 10.10 37.78 4.10
CA ILE A 11 9.38 36.52 4.04
C ILE A 11 10.29 35.49 4.72
N PRO A 12 9.92 34.93 5.90
CA PRO A 12 10.64 33.79 6.42
C PRO A 12 10.36 32.60 5.49
N VAL A 13 11.42 32.11 4.85
CA VAL A 13 11.43 30.81 4.15
C VAL A 13 11.00 29.75 5.16
N PRO A 14 9.83 29.08 5.00
CA PRO A 14 9.40 28.11 5.98
C PRO A 14 10.31 26.88 5.90
N ALA A 15 10.87 26.52 7.05
CA ALA A 15 11.64 25.32 7.32
C ALA A 15 10.79 24.04 7.14
N VAL A 16 10.51 23.66 5.90
CA VAL A 16 9.83 22.39 5.54
C VAL A 16 10.84 21.24 5.34
N LEU A 17 12.13 21.50 5.55
CA LEU A 17 13.24 20.64 5.11
C LEU A 17 13.67 19.53 6.08
N ALA A 18 12.95 19.26 7.18
CA ALA A 18 13.48 18.40 8.26
C ALA A 18 12.60 17.22 8.74
N VAL A 19 11.46 16.89 8.11
CA VAL A 19 10.53 15.86 8.67
C VAL A 19 10.44 14.57 7.84
N LEU A 20 11.27 14.38 6.81
CA LEU A 20 11.24 13.16 5.98
C LEU A 20 12.42 12.18 6.19
N ALA A 21 13.30 12.43 7.17
CA ALA A 21 14.52 11.63 7.40
C ALA A 21 14.75 11.18 8.87
N GLY A 22 13.71 11.17 9.71
CA GLY A 22 13.85 10.87 11.15
C GLY A 22 13.34 9.49 11.54
N ALA A 23 14.24 8.69 12.12
CA ALA A 23 14.01 7.47 12.91
C ALA A 23 13.88 6.11 12.19
N LEU A 24 15.01 5.60 11.68
CA LEU A 24 15.40 4.20 11.87
C LEU A 24 16.92 4.13 12.09
N VAL A 25 17.34 4.45 13.32
CA VAL A 25 18.65 4.04 13.86
C VAL A 25 18.35 3.07 14.99
N GLY A 26 18.72 1.80 14.81
CA GLY A 26 18.57 0.79 15.84
C GLY A 26 18.68 -0.64 15.35
N ALA A 27 19.84 -1.03 14.81
CA ALA A 27 20.44 -2.36 15.01
C ALA A 27 21.81 -2.43 14.31
N CYS A 28 22.84 -2.81 15.07
CA CYS A 28 24.20 -3.01 14.61
C CYS A 28 24.26 -3.97 13.41
N ALA A 29 24.86 -3.51 12.31
CA ALA A 29 25.29 -4.37 11.21
C ALA A 29 26.67 -4.93 11.54
N THR A 30 26.76 -6.25 11.64
CA THR A 30 28.02 -6.98 11.42
C THR A 30 28.08 -7.30 9.93
N GLU A 31 29.13 -6.84 9.27
CA GLU A 31 29.37 -7.05 7.84
C GLU A 31 29.58 -8.55 7.55
N SER A 32 28.84 -9.08 6.57
CA SER A 32 29.30 -10.24 5.80
C SER A 32 29.18 -9.91 4.32
N SER A 33 30.33 -9.62 3.71
CA SER A 33 30.53 -9.54 2.28
C SER A 33 30.23 -10.90 1.63
N GLY A 34 29.15 -10.98 0.86
CA GLY A 34 28.83 -12.11 -0.01
C GLY A 34 28.32 -11.58 -1.34
N SER A 35 29.09 -11.78 -2.40
CA SER A 35 28.86 -11.31 -3.76
C SER A 35 27.43 -11.51 -4.24
N ALA A 36 26.78 -10.42 -4.65
CA ALA A 36 25.51 -10.46 -5.36
C ALA A 36 25.77 -10.90 -6.81
N ASP A 37 25.57 -12.19 -7.06
CA ASP A 37 25.44 -12.73 -8.40
C ASP A 37 24.18 -12.11 -9.03
N SER A 38 24.41 -11.25 -10.02
CA SER A 38 23.37 -10.45 -10.67
C SER A 38 22.67 -11.33 -11.70
N ALA A 39 21.78 -12.20 -11.24
CA ALA A 39 20.82 -12.88 -12.08
C ALA A 39 19.58 -11.99 -12.22
N ASP A 40 19.57 -11.17 -13.28
CA ASP A 40 18.38 -10.54 -13.81
C ASP A 40 17.51 -11.67 -14.41
N PRO A 41 16.36 -12.06 -13.82
CA PRO A 41 15.52 -13.02 -14.48
C PRO A 41 14.74 -12.23 -15.53
N ALA A 42 15.17 -12.37 -16.78
CA ALA A 42 14.26 -12.22 -17.90
C ALA A 42 13.12 -13.23 -17.68
N GLU A 43 12.06 -12.79 -16.99
CA GLU A 43 10.82 -13.52 -16.84
C GLU A 43 10.28 -13.73 -18.27
N MET A 44 10.43 -14.94 -18.78
CA MET A 44 9.53 -15.46 -19.81
C MET A 44 8.13 -15.45 -19.21
N VAL A 45 7.41 -14.34 -19.38
CA VAL A 45 6.01 -14.19 -19.03
C VAL A 45 5.21 -15.09 -19.98
N SER A 46 5.05 -16.36 -19.61
CA SER A 46 3.95 -17.15 -20.16
C SER A 46 2.66 -16.48 -19.70
N GLN A 47 1.96 -15.85 -20.64
CA GLN A 47 0.62 -15.32 -20.40
C GLN A 47 -0.25 -16.46 -19.86
N SER A 48 -0.71 -16.35 -18.61
CA SER A 48 -1.60 -17.36 -18.07
C SER A 48 -2.97 -17.24 -18.74
N SER A 49 -3.59 -18.34 -19.13
CA SER A 49 -4.97 -18.39 -19.62
C SER A 49 -6.02 -18.41 -18.48
N GLY A 50 -5.62 -18.01 -17.27
CA GLY A 50 -6.44 -18.09 -16.07
C GLY A 50 -7.32 -16.86 -15.81
N SER A 51 -8.23 -17.01 -14.85
CA SER A 51 -8.99 -15.89 -14.29
C SER A 51 -9.18 -16.06 -12.79
N ILE A 52 -9.33 -14.94 -12.08
CA ILE A 52 -9.58 -14.91 -10.64
C ILE A 52 -10.53 -13.77 -10.28
N SER A 53 -11.49 -14.03 -9.40
CA SER A 53 -12.45 -13.02 -8.95
C SER A 53 -11.86 -12.10 -7.88
N ALA A 54 -12.35 -10.86 -7.82
CA ALA A 54 -11.91 -9.91 -6.80
C ALA A 54 -12.18 -10.41 -5.37
N GLU A 55 -13.31 -11.07 -5.15
CA GLU A 55 -13.72 -11.63 -3.86
C GLU A 55 -12.78 -12.75 -3.38
N THR A 56 -12.16 -13.49 -4.30
CA THR A 56 -11.15 -14.49 -3.96
C THR A 56 -9.91 -13.83 -3.36
N VAL A 57 -9.55 -12.62 -3.83
CA VAL A 57 -8.38 -11.88 -3.35
C VAL A 57 -8.70 -11.07 -2.10
N TYR A 58 -9.76 -10.27 -2.16
CA TYR A 58 -10.23 -9.35 -1.13
C TYR A 58 -11.62 -9.78 -0.63
N LYS A 59 -11.63 -10.79 0.24
CA LYS A 59 -12.84 -11.26 0.93
C LYS A 59 -13.44 -10.13 1.78
N PRO A 60 -14.77 -9.90 1.73
CA PRO A 60 -15.44 -8.96 2.65
C PRO A 60 -15.24 -9.34 4.11
N ALA A 61 -15.37 -8.36 5.00
CA ALA A 61 -15.44 -8.59 6.44
C ALA A 61 -16.62 -9.51 6.83
N PRO A 62 -16.58 -10.17 8.00
CA PRO A 62 -15.46 -10.20 8.96
C PRO A 62 -14.45 -11.31 8.66
N TRP A 63 -13.18 -11.06 8.98
CA TRP A 63 -12.14 -12.10 9.06
C TRP A 63 -10.92 -11.59 9.82
N LYS A 64 -10.10 -12.53 10.28
CA LYS A 64 -8.80 -12.25 10.91
C LYS A 64 -7.73 -13.15 10.32
N LYS A 65 -6.57 -12.56 10.02
CA LYS A 65 -5.41 -13.27 9.47
C LYS A 65 -4.13 -12.85 10.18
N THR A 66 -3.29 -13.82 10.47
CA THR A 66 -1.96 -13.61 11.06
C THR A 66 -0.91 -14.01 10.04
N TYR A 67 0.02 -13.11 9.78
CA TYR A 67 1.14 -13.28 8.87
C TYR A 67 2.46 -13.21 9.65
N SER A 68 3.47 -13.92 9.16
CA SER A 68 4.85 -13.83 9.64
C SER A 68 5.73 -13.12 8.61
N GLU A 69 6.62 -12.26 9.10
CA GLU A 69 7.71 -11.62 8.34
C GLU A 69 9.02 -11.79 9.11
N GLY A 70 9.79 -12.83 8.80
CA GLY A 70 10.95 -13.19 9.62
C GLY A 70 10.51 -13.48 11.06
N ARG A 71 10.91 -12.63 12.02
CA ARG A 71 10.50 -12.71 13.43
C ARG A 71 9.26 -11.86 13.77
N ARG A 72 8.85 -10.97 12.88
CA ARG A 72 7.75 -10.04 13.06
C ARG A 72 6.41 -10.76 12.80
N VAL A 73 5.39 -10.41 13.58
CA VAL A 73 4.03 -10.92 13.41
C VAL A 73 3.12 -9.77 13.02
N ILE A 74 2.42 -9.95 11.90
CA ILE A 74 1.48 -8.96 11.37
C ILE A 74 0.08 -9.55 11.43
N ARG A 75 -0.83 -8.87 12.11
CA ARG A 75 -2.24 -9.27 12.20
C ARG A 75 -3.07 -8.33 11.34
N ARG A 76 -3.88 -8.88 10.44
CA ARG A 76 -4.85 -8.13 9.63
C ARG A 76 -6.26 -8.53 10.02
N GLU A 77 -7.12 -7.56 10.27
CA GLU A 77 -8.51 -7.78 10.65
C GLU A 77 -9.43 -6.96 9.76
N ALA A 78 -10.40 -7.61 9.12
CA ALA A 78 -11.41 -6.93 8.34
C ALA A 78 -12.69 -6.75 9.16
N ARG A 79 -13.20 -5.52 9.18
CA ARG A 79 -14.47 -5.15 9.82
C ARG A 79 -15.32 -4.27 8.91
N GLN A 80 -16.63 -4.45 8.97
CA GLN A 80 -17.58 -3.64 8.21
C GLN A 80 -17.60 -2.18 8.70
N VAL A 81 -17.90 -1.24 7.81
CA VAL A 81 -18.07 0.19 8.16
C VAL A 81 -19.55 0.53 8.19
N GLY A 82 -20.07 0.80 9.39
CA GLY A 82 -21.50 1.04 9.60
C GLY A 82 -22.34 -0.13 9.08
N ASP A 83 -23.49 0.19 8.49
CA ASP A 83 -24.44 -0.82 7.99
C ASP A 83 -24.22 -1.19 6.52
N SER A 84 -23.20 -0.62 5.84
CA SER A 84 -22.96 -0.91 4.42
C SER A 84 -22.20 -2.22 4.25
N PRO A 85 -22.80 -3.27 3.64
CA PRO A 85 -22.10 -4.54 3.41
C PRO A 85 -21.00 -4.40 2.34
N ASN A 86 -21.03 -3.32 1.58
CA ASN A 86 -20.10 -3.07 0.48
C ASN A 86 -18.85 -2.31 0.94
N LYS A 87 -18.78 -1.83 2.18
CA LYS A 87 -17.64 -1.05 2.67
C LYS A 87 -17.06 -1.65 3.93
N TRP A 88 -15.76 -1.91 3.92
CA TRP A 88 -15.06 -2.48 5.07
C TRP A 88 -13.66 -1.88 5.21
N ILE A 89 -13.10 -2.00 6.40
CA ILE A 89 -11.73 -1.59 6.72
C ILE A 89 -10.93 -2.84 7.02
N ILE A 90 -9.72 -2.90 6.49
CA ILE A 90 -8.68 -3.84 6.92
C ILE A 90 -7.73 -3.08 7.85
N ASP A 91 -7.77 -3.41 9.13
CA ASP A 91 -6.85 -2.93 10.15
C ASP A 91 -5.61 -3.83 10.17
N GLU A 92 -4.42 -3.25 9.98
CA GLU A 92 -3.13 -3.94 10.10
C GLU A 92 -2.47 -3.55 11.42
N PHE A 93 -2.19 -4.56 12.22
CA PHE A 93 -1.45 -4.46 13.47
C PHE A 93 -0.08 -5.11 13.30
N ASP A 94 0.93 -4.45 13.84
CA ASP A 94 2.30 -4.90 13.74
C ASP A 94 2.91 -5.14 15.11
N SER A 95 3.45 -6.35 15.30
CA SER A 95 4.29 -6.67 16.43
C SER A 95 5.72 -7.02 16.03
N PRO A 96 6.71 -6.18 16.37
CA PRO A 96 8.12 -6.45 16.11
C PRO A 96 8.72 -7.53 17.02
N ASP A 97 8.09 -7.86 18.15
CA ASP A 97 8.60 -8.80 19.17
C ASP A 97 7.93 -10.18 19.13
N GLY A 98 7.05 -10.42 18.15
CA GLY A 98 6.32 -11.68 18.00
C GLY A 98 5.18 -11.88 19.00
N THR A 99 4.91 -10.92 19.89
CA THR A 99 3.75 -10.94 20.78
C THR A 99 2.53 -10.33 20.08
N LEU A 100 1.30 -10.80 20.33
CA LEU A 100 0.10 -10.23 19.68
C LEU A 100 -0.28 -8.81 20.19
N ARG A 101 0.62 -8.10 20.89
CA ARG A 101 0.39 -6.75 21.46
C ARG A 101 0.84 -5.60 20.54
N GLY A 102 0.87 -5.87 19.24
CA GLY A 102 1.22 -4.88 18.22
C GLY A 102 0.25 -3.71 18.12
N GLY A 103 0.77 -2.52 17.83
CA GLY A 103 -0.04 -1.32 17.58
C GLY A 103 -0.70 -1.34 16.21
N LEU A 104 -1.80 -0.62 16.04
CA LEU A 104 -2.40 -0.37 14.73
C LEU A 104 -1.45 0.50 13.91
N VAL A 105 -1.03 0.02 12.74
CA VAL A 105 -0.07 0.73 11.88
C VAL A 105 -0.70 1.22 10.58
N ARG A 106 -1.72 0.52 10.08
CA ARG A 106 -2.36 0.88 8.82
C ARG A 106 -3.84 0.53 8.82
N GLN A 107 -4.64 1.39 8.20
CA GLN A 107 -6.05 1.13 7.91
C GLN A 107 -6.27 1.23 6.41
N THR A 108 -6.85 0.20 5.81
CA THR A 108 -7.17 0.20 4.38
C THR A 108 -8.67 0.13 4.22
N THR A 109 -9.29 1.24 3.79
CA THR A 109 -10.74 1.33 3.55
C THR A 109 -11.02 0.89 2.12
N LEU A 110 -11.78 -0.20 2.00
CA LEU A 110 -12.16 -0.80 0.72
C LEU A 110 -13.66 -0.67 0.50
N GLU A 111 -14.04 -0.63 -0.77
CA GLU A 111 -15.43 -0.64 -1.22
C GLU A 111 -15.63 -1.63 -2.36
N ARG A 112 -16.75 -2.36 -2.34
CA ARG A 112 -17.19 -3.25 -3.42
C ARG A 112 -18.13 -2.47 -4.34
N GLY A 113 -17.77 -2.40 -5.62
CA GLY A 113 -18.63 -1.85 -6.65
C GLY A 113 -19.79 -2.77 -6.99
N ALA A 114 -20.80 -2.22 -7.67
CA ALA A 114 -21.98 -2.97 -8.10
C ALA A 114 -21.66 -4.10 -9.08
N ASP A 115 -20.55 -4.00 -9.80
CA ASP A 115 -20.02 -5.02 -10.72
C ASP A 115 -19.22 -6.12 -10.01
N GLY A 116 -18.95 -5.99 -8.71
CA GLY A 116 -18.09 -6.89 -7.94
C GLY A 116 -16.61 -6.50 -7.89
N SER A 117 -16.22 -5.38 -8.53
CA SER A 117 -14.87 -4.84 -8.42
C SER A 117 -14.58 -4.33 -7.00
N VAL A 118 -13.30 -4.29 -6.62
CA VAL A 118 -12.85 -3.81 -5.30
C VAL A 118 -12.01 -2.55 -5.47
N PHE A 119 -12.42 -1.51 -4.76
CA PHE A 119 -11.87 -0.16 -4.80
C PHE A 119 -11.14 0.17 -3.50
N LEU A 120 -10.03 0.87 -3.60
CA LEU A 120 -9.37 1.55 -2.50
C LEU A 120 -9.96 2.96 -2.38
N VAL A 121 -10.61 3.22 -1.26
CA VAL A 121 -11.22 4.52 -0.96
C VAL A 121 -10.24 5.39 -0.17
N GLU A 122 -9.62 4.80 0.85
CA GLU A 122 -8.71 5.52 1.74
C GLU A 122 -7.63 4.59 2.29
N LEU A 123 -6.42 5.13 2.46
CA LEU A 123 -5.32 4.48 3.16
C LEU A 123 -4.89 5.37 4.34
N GLY A 124 -5.16 4.91 5.56
CA GLY A 124 -4.68 5.52 6.80
C GLY A 124 -3.33 4.93 7.21
N LEU A 125 -2.34 5.79 7.40
CA LEU A 125 -1.00 5.49 7.89
C LEU A 125 -0.91 6.01 9.33
N VAL A 126 -1.18 5.12 10.29
CA VAL A 126 -1.50 5.51 11.68
C VAL A 126 -0.26 6.03 12.41
N LEU A 127 0.90 5.41 12.20
CA LEU A 127 2.15 5.85 12.84
C LEU A 127 2.61 7.21 12.31
N GLU A 128 2.36 7.48 11.03
CA GLU A 128 2.70 8.74 10.38
C GLU A 128 1.63 9.82 10.58
N ASN A 129 0.50 9.48 11.20
CA ASN A 129 -0.67 10.36 11.32
C ASN A 129 -1.07 10.97 9.96
N ARG A 130 -1.14 10.13 8.92
CA ARG A 130 -1.46 10.55 7.55
C ARG A 130 -2.60 9.71 6.99
N SER A 131 -3.38 10.29 6.10
CA SER A 131 -4.28 9.51 5.26
C SER A 131 -4.21 9.93 3.80
N LEU A 132 -4.47 8.97 2.91
CA LEU A 132 -4.54 9.15 1.47
C LEU A 132 -5.97 8.84 1.05
N ALA A 133 -6.70 9.84 0.56
CA ALA A 133 -8.04 9.67 0.01
C ALA A 133 -7.98 9.71 -1.53
N PHE A 134 -8.75 8.83 -2.18
CA PHE A 134 -8.76 8.65 -3.62
C PHE A 134 -10.11 9.10 -4.20
N ASP A 135 -10.10 9.99 -5.19
CA ASP A 135 -11.31 10.49 -5.85
C ASP A 135 -11.11 10.56 -7.38
N PRO A 136 -11.80 9.71 -8.17
CA PRO A 136 -12.68 8.62 -7.73
C PRO A 136 -11.90 7.52 -6.98
N PRO A 137 -12.55 6.63 -6.20
CA PRO A 137 -11.87 5.49 -5.59
C PRO A 137 -11.04 4.68 -6.59
N LEU A 138 -9.83 4.26 -6.19
CA LEU A 138 -8.87 3.61 -7.07
C LEU A 138 -9.18 2.11 -7.20
N VAL A 139 -9.36 1.57 -8.41
CA VAL A 139 -9.66 0.14 -8.59
C VAL A 139 -8.41 -0.68 -8.24
N LEU A 140 -8.47 -1.46 -7.16
CA LEU A 140 -7.40 -2.41 -6.81
C LEU A 140 -7.50 -3.69 -7.62
N MET A 141 -8.74 -4.14 -7.84
CA MET A 141 -9.03 -5.41 -8.47
C MET A 141 -10.35 -5.31 -9.24
N PRO A 142 -10.39 -5.61 -10.55
CA PRO A 142 -11.65 -5.72 -11.27
C PRO A 142 -12.41 -6.96 -10.80
N ALA A 143 -13.73 -6.99 -10.99
CA ALA A 143 -14.61 -8.11 -10.61
C ALA A 143 -14.03 -9.49 -10.99
N THR A 144 -13.50 -9.59 -12.21
CA THR A 144 -12.72 -10.72 -12.69
C THR A 144 -11.45 -10.20 -13.36
N LEU A 145 -10.29 -10.66 -12.87
CA LEU A 145 -9.00 -10.41 -13.51
C LEU A 145 -8.63 -11.63 -14.37
N THR A 146 -8.42 -11.40 -15.66
CA THR A 146 -7.95 -12.42 -16.60
C THR A 146 -6.47 -12.26 -16.88
N GLY A 147 -5.77 -13.32 -17.30
CA GLY A 147 -4.35 -13.23 -17.64
C GLY A 147 -4.03 -12.57 -18.99
N GLU A 148 -5.04 -12.21 -19.76
CA GLU A 148 -4.85 -11.53 -21.06
C GLU A 148 -4.58 -10.03 -20.91
N LYS A 149 -5.13 -9.40 -19.87
CA LYS A 149 -5.12 -7.94 -19.73
C LYS A 149 -4.81 -7.50 -18.31
N ALA A 150 -4.04 -6.42 -18.24
CA ALA A 150 -3.87 -5.67 -17.02
C ALA A 150 -5.11 -4.83 -16.71
N CYS A 151 -5.49 -4.75 -15.45
CA CYS A 151 -6.36 -3.69 -14.98
C CYS A 151 -5.49 -2.48 -14.63
N ILE A 152 -5.75 -1.33 -15.24
CA ILE A 152 -5.09 -0.07 -14.94
C ILE A 152 -6.17 0.92 -14.49
N SER A 153 -5.95 1.54 -13.34
CA SER A 153 -6.85 2.53 -12.76
C SER A 153 -6.05 3.74 -12.31
N THR A 154 -6.58 4.93 -12.55
CA THR A 154 -5.99 6.20 -12.13
C THR A 154 -7.00 6.97 -11.30
N SER A 155 -6.52 7.67 -10.28
CA SER A 155 -7.32 8.46 -9.34
C SER A 155 -6.54 9.71 -8.93
N ASP A 156 -7.25 10.80 -8.64
CA ASP A 156 -6.65 11.90 -7.89
C ASP A 156 -6.49 11.47 -6.43
N VAL A 157 -5.32 11.73 -5.86
CA VAL A 157 -5.02 11.40 -4.46
C VAL A 157 -4.82 12.67 -3.66
N THR A 158 -5.50 12.78 -2.53
CA THR A 158 -5.26 13.82 -1.53
C THR A 158 -4.64 13.19 -0.30
N MET A 159 -3.42 13.61 0.03
CA MET A 159 -2.77 13.28 1.28
C MET A 159 -3.12 14.34 2.33
N LYS A 160 -3.64 13.90 3.48
CA LYS A 160 -3.90 14.74 4.64
C LYS A 160 -2.86 14.44 5.73
N ASP A 161 -2.17 15.49 6.19
CA ASP A 161 -1.25 15.42 7.32
C ASP A 161 -1.97 15.74 8.64
N GLY A 162 -2.19 14.73 9.47
CA GLY A 162 -2.83 14.85 10.77
C GLY A 162 -4.36 14.99 10.76
N ASP A 163 -4.94 14.99 11.95
CA ASP A 163 -6.40 14.99 12.11
C ASP A 163 -7.05 16.37 12.08
N SER A 164 -6.26 17.44 12.23
CA SER A 164 -6.76 18.81 12.32
C SER A 164 -7.46 19.29 11.04
N ALA A 165 -8.47 20.15 11.19
CA ALA A 165 -9.08 20.87 10.08
C ALA A 165 -8.09 21.79 9.33
N ALA A 166 -7.00 22.18 10.01
CA ALA A 166 -5.89 22.95 9.45
C ALA A 166 -4.77 22.07 8.84
N ALA A 167 -4.98 20.75 8.74
CA ALA A 167 -4.04 19.82 8.13
C ALA A 167 -3.67 20.25 6.71
N THR A 168 -2.36 20.29 6.42
CA THR A 168 -1.86 20.49 5.07
C THR A 168 -2.39 19.37 4.18
N LYS A 169 -2.94 19.76 3.03
CA LYS A 169 -3.42 18.83 2.01
C LYS A 169 -2.47 18.89 0.83
N THR A 170 -1.78 17.79 0.57
CA THR A 170 -0.97 17.63 -0.64
C THR A 170 -1.79 16.86 -1.66
N ARG A 171 -1.87 17.34 -2.89
CA ARG A 171 -2.59 16.67 -3.97
C ARG A 171 -1.62 15.98 -4.91
N GLY A 172 -2.13 14.96 -5.60
CA GLY A 172 -1.35 14.15 -6.51
C GLY A 172 -2.23 13.27 -7.38
N THR A 173 -1.59 12.39 -8.14
CA THR A 173 -2.27 11.35 -8.92
C THR A 173 -1.73 9.99 -8.53
N ALA A 174 -2.61 9.00 -8.43
CA ALA A 174 -2.25 7.61 -8.16
C ALA A 174 -2.66 6.74 -9.34
N THR A 175 -1.76 5.87 -9.80
CA THR A 175 -2.04 4.86 -10.82
C THR A 175 -1.77 3.47 -10.26
N GLN A 176 -2.78 2.62 -10.31
CA GLN A 176 -2.74 1.22 -9.90
C GLN A 176 -2.78 0.35 -11.17
N THR A 177 -1.86 -0.61 -11.27
CA THR A 177 -1.84 -1.64 -12.30
C THR A 177 -1.86 -3.02 -11.64
N THR A 178 -2.88 -3.82 -11.94
CA THR A 178 -3.03 -5.18 -11.41
C THR A 178 -3.04 -6.19 -12.56
N LYS A 179 -2.20 -7.23 -12.47
CA LYS A 179 -2.02 -8.26 -13.50
C LYS A 179 -2.01 -9.65 -12.90
N LEU A 180 -2.67 -10.61 -13.55
CA LEU A 180 -2.49 -12.02 -13.24
C LEU A 180 -1.17 -12.45 -13.89
N VAL A 181 -0.22 -12.92 -13.09
CA VAL A 181 1.13 -13.32 -13.54
C VAL A 181 1.17 -14.80 -13.87
N ARG A 182 0.62 -15.62 -12.98
CA ARG A 182 0.64 -17.08 -13.12
C ARG A 182 -0.52 -17.69 -12.37
N GLN A 183 -1.03 -18.80 -12.89
CA GLN A 183 -1.90 -19.71 -12.16
C GLN A 183 -1.27 -21.10 -12.17
N SER A 184 -1.20 -21.76 -11.02
CA SER A 184 -0.55 -23.06 -10.85
C SER A 184 -1.25 -23.85 -9.75
N GLY A 185 -1.88 -24.96 -10.13
CA GLY A 185 -2.77 -25.71 -9.23
C GLY A 185 -3.85 -24.80 -8.65
N ASP A 186 -4.01 -24.83 -7.33
CA ASP A 186 -4.97 -24.00 -6.60
C ASP A 186 -4.42 -22.61 -6.22
N SER A 187 -3.24 -22.23 -6.72
CA SER A 187 -2.62 -20.94 -6.41
C SER A 187 -2.59 -20.01 -7.61
N THR A 188 -2.91 -18.74 -7.38
CA THR A 188 -2.83 -17.67 -8.36
C THR A 188 -1.86 -16.61 -7.88
N VAL A 189 -0.95 -16.19 -8.74
CA VAL A 189 0.01 -15.11 -8.49
C VAL A 189 -0.46 -13.86 -9.22
N ILE A 190 -0.66 -12.78 -8.47
CA ILE A 190 -1.06 -11.46 -8.97
C ILE A 190 0.08 -10.48 -8.69
N ARG A 191 0.39 -9.62 -9.65
CA ARG A 191 1.27 -8.46 -9.45
C ARG A 191 0.43 -7.20 -9.44
N SER A 192 0.63 -6.40 -8.40
CA SER A 192 -0.02 -5.11 -8.17
C SER A 192 1.06 -4.04 -8.11
N GLN A 193 0.95 -2.99 -8.91
CA GLN A 193 1.88 -1.87 -8.94
C GLN A 193 1.11 -0.58 -8.74
N MET A 194 1.46 0.19 -7.71
CA MET A 194 0.90 1.50 -7.45
C MET A 194 2.02 2.54 -7.56
N GLU A 195 1.79 3.57 -8.35
CA GLU A 195 2.60 4.78 -8.38
C GLU A 195 1.74 5.96 -7.93
N ALA A 196 2.12 6.65 -6.86
CA ALA A 196 1.48 7.87 -6.40
C ALA A 196 2.44 9.04 -6.54
N LYS A 197 2.09 10.02 -7.38
CA LYS A 197 2.88 11.22 -7.67
C LYS A 197 2.26 12.42 -6.99
N PHE A 198 3.06 13.10 -6.18
CA PHE A 198 2.77 14.41 -5.59
C PHE A 198 3.77 15.43 -6.13
N ASP A 199 3.56 16.72 -5.84
CA ASP A 199 4.34 17.84 -6.40
C ASP A 199 5.87 17.62 -6.44
N PHE A 200 6.43 17.03 -5.38
CA PHE A 200 7.87 16.79 -5.29
C PHE A 200 8.25 15.36 -4.92
N SER A 201 7.27 14.48 -4.69
CA SER A 201 7.53 13.13 -4.22
C SER A 201 6.75 12.08 -4.99
N THR A 202 7.40 10.96 -5.26
CA THR A 202 6.77 9.78 -5.86
C THR A 202 6.88 8.61 -4.90
N VAL A 203 5.77 7.92 -4.67
CA VAL A 203 5.72 6.66 -3.93
C VAL A 203 5.42 5.55 -4.93
N ASP A 204 6.36 4.63 -5.07
CA ASP A 204 6.17 3.42 -5.87
C ASP A 204 5.99 2.23 -4.93
N ARG A 205 5.00 1.39 -5.21
CA ARG A 205 4.75 0.14 -4.48
C ARG A 205 4.51 -0.96 -5.50
N THR A 206 5.31 -2.01 -5.47
CA THR A 206 5.04 -3.25 -6.18
C THR A 206 4.77 -4.34 -5.16
N ALA A 207 3.67 -5.07 -5.32
CA ALA A 207 3.30 -6.21 -4.51
C ALA A 207 3.07 -7.44 -5.42
N VAL A 208 3.66 -8.57 -5.06
CA VAL A 208 3.38 -9.88 -5.66
C VAL A 208 2.61 -10.70 -4.64
N LEU A 209 1.36 -11.00 -4.97
CA LEU A 209 0.40 -11.67 -4.11
C LEU A 209 0.23 -13.11 -4.58
N THR A 210 0.47 -14.08 -3.70
CA THR A 210 0.02 -15.46 -3.91
C THR A 210 -1.32 -15.62 -3.23
N VAL A 211 -2.32 -16.04 -3.99
CA VAL A 211 -3.71 -16.17 -3.58
C VAL A 211 -4.14 -17.62 -3.71
N VAL A 212 -4.84 -18.14 -2.71
CA VAL A 212 -5.44 -19.47 -2.72
C VAL A 212 -6.95 -19.32 -2.47
N PRO A 213 -7.83 -19.92 -3.30
CA PRO A 213 -9.27 -19.90 -3.08
C PRO A 213 -9.68 -20.29 -1.66
N GLY A 214 -10.64 -19.58 -1.09
CA GLY A 214 -11.08 -19.73 0.31
C GLY A 214 -10.11 -19.14 1.36
N ARG A 215 -8.82 -19.01 1.05
CA ARG A 215 -7.80 -18.42 1.97
C ARG A 215 -7.42 -16.99 1.62
N GLY A 216 -7.68 -16.54 0.39
CA GLY A 216 -7.25 -15.24 -0.11
C GLY A 216 -5.72 -15.13 -0.19
N ILE A 217 -5.18 -13.95 0.11
CA ILE A 217 -3.73 -13.70 0.04
C ILE A 217 -3.00 -14.51 1.12
N VAL A 218 -2.26 -15.53 0.70
CA VAL A 218 -1.44 -16.41 1.57
C VAL A 218 0.03 -16.00 1.62
N ARG A 219 0.50 -15.23 0.65
CA ARG A 219 1.84 -14.65 0.63
C ARG A 219 1.82 -13.32 -0.09
N GLU A 220 2.54 -12.33 0.42
CA GLU A 220 2.73 -11.03 -0.21
C GLU A 220 4.21 -10.66 -0.12
N VAL A 221 4.84 -10.41 -1.27
CA VAL A 221 6.16 -9.78 -1.37
C VAL A 221 5.93 -8.37 -1.82
N GLN A 222 6.39 -7.39 -1.05
CA GLN A 222 6.18 -5.99 -1.35
C GLN A 222 7.49 -5.23 -1.37
N ASP A 223 7.73 -4.54 -2.47
CA ASP A 223 8.75 -3.51 -2.63
C ASP A 223 8.07 -2.14 -2.60
N ARG A 224 8.56 -1.25 -1.75
CA ARG A 224 8.15 0.15 -1.69
C ARG A 224 9.36 1.04 -1.86
N SER A 225 9.25 2.08 -2.67
CA SER A 225 10.22 3.16 -2.72
C SER A 225 9.55 4.53 -2.61
N VAL A 226 10.25 5.47 -1.98
CA VAL A 226 9.86 6.87 -1.92
C VAL A 226 10.98 7.69 -2.54
N ARG A 227 10.62 8.52 -3.51
CA ARG A 227 11.51 9.41 -4.26
C ARG A 227 11.12 10.85 -4.00
N PHE A 228 12.09 11.75 -3.93
CA PHE A 228 11.88 13.19 -3.90
C PHE A 228 12.73 13.85 -4.99
N GLY A 229 12.08 14.40 -6.02
CA GLY A 229 12.76 14.79 -7.25
C GLY A 229 13.59 13.64 -7.83
N LEU A 230 14.91 13.83 -7.92
CA LEU A 230 15.86 12.83 -8.43
C LEU A 230 16.45 11.91 -7.34
N PHE A 231 16.11 12.12 -6.06
CA PHE A 231 16.71 11.39 -4.94
C PHE A 231 15.80 10.25 -4.46
N ASN A 232 16.37 9.06 -4.28
CA ASN A 232 15.71 7.97 -3.56
C ASN A 232 15.84 8.22 -2.06
N LEU A 233 14.74 8.46 -1.36
CA LEU A 233 14.73 8.70 0.08
C LEU A 233 14.72 7.39 0.87
N SER A 234 13.97 6.40 0.39
CA SER A 234 13.85 5.11 1.06
C SER A 234 13.44 4.03 0.08
N ARG A 235 13.92 2.81 0.32
CA ARG A 235 13.40 1.59 -0.30
C ARG A 235 13.24 0.52 0.77
N THR A 236 12.12 -0.17 0.77
CA THR A 236 11.80 -1.23 1.72
C THR A 236 11.28 -2.43 0.96
N THR A 237 11.85 -3.59 1.23
CA THR A 237 11.36 -4.88 0.74
C THR A 237 10.85 -5.67 1.93
N SER A 238 9.67 -6.27 1.77
CA SER A 238 8.97 -7.01 2.81
C SER A 238 8.41 -8.30 2.22
N THR A 239 8.37 -9.36 3.02
CA THR A 239 7.75 -10.63 2.63
C THR A 239 6.97 -11.18 3.80
N VAL A 240 5.66 -11.26 3.62
CA VAL A 240 4.72 -11.74 4.63
C VAL A 240 4.11 -13.06 4.15
N THR A 241 3.99 -14.04 5.04
CA THR A 241 3.37 -15.34 4.75
C THR A 241 2.30 -15.64 5.78
N LEU A 242 1.13 -16.09 5.33
CA LEU A 242 -0.01 -16.42 6.17
C LEU A 242 0.31 -17.64 7.04
N VAL A 243 0.16 -17.47 8.35
CA VAL A 243 0.36 -18.51 9.35
C VAL A 243 -0.98 -19.02 9.88
N GLU A 244 -1.94 -18.12 10.07
CA GLU A 244 -3.23 -18.43 10.67
C GLU A 244 -4.34 -17.61 10.02
N GLN A 245 -5.50 -18.23 9.84
CA GLN A 245 -6.73 -17.58 9.40
C GLN A 245 -7.88 -18.04 10.30
N VAL A 246 -8.66 -17.07 10.76
CA VAL A 246 -9.91 -17.29 11.48
C VAL A 246 -11.01 -16.57 10.72
N ASP A 247 -11.91 -17.35 10.14
CA ASP A 247 -13.16 -16.85 9.59
C ASP A 247 -14.19 -16.77 10.73
N GLN A 248 -14.87 -15.63 10.84
CA GLN A 248 -15.90 -15.38 11.84
C GLN A 248 -17.29 -15.50 11.24
#